data_AF-A0A6N6PVZ2-F1
#
_entry.id   AF-A0A6N6PVZ2-F1
#
_cell.length_a   1.000
_cell.length_b   1.000
_cell.length_c   1.000
_cell.angle_alpha   90.00
_cell.angle_beta   90.00
_cell.angle_gamma   90.00
#
_symmetry.space_group_name_H-M   'P 1'
#
loop_
_entity.id
_entity.type
_entity.pdbx_description
1 polymer ?
#
loop_
_entity_poly.entity_id
_entity_poly.type
_entity_poly.pdbx_seq_one_letter_code
_entity_poly.pdbx_strand_id
1 'polypeptide(L)' 'MTEIKLKKGEPVDKALRRLKKKIDREGTLKNVRMRRTYEKPSEKRRRKEKVARFSAMLTARYADL' A
#
# COMPACT_ATOMS: atom_id res chain seq x y z
N MET A 1 -0.78 13.05 -7.13
CA MET A 1 -2.22 12.91 -7.41
C MET A 1 -2.41 11.77 -8.38
N THR A 2 -3.22 10.78 -8.00
CA THR A 2 -3.39 9.53 -8.74
C THR A 2 -4.47 9.68 -9.80
N GLU A 3 -4.06 9.85 -11.05
CA GLU A 3 -4.97 9.97 -12.19
C GLU A 3 -4.98 8.70 -13.04
N ILE A 4 -6.13 8.40 -13.67
CA ILE A 4 -6.29 7.33 -14.66
C ILE A 4 -6.93 7.88 -15.91
N LYS A 5 -6.31 7.61 -17.05
CA LYS A 5 -6.87 7.90 -18.37
C LYS A 5 -7.77 6.74 -18.81
N LEU A 6 -9.03 7.07 -19.08
CA LEU A 6 -10.01 6.17 -19.67
C LEU A 6 -9.77 6.06 -21.18
N LYS A 7 -9.84 4.85 -21.73
CA LYS A 7 -9.82 4.64 -23.19
C LYS A 7 -11.26 4.61 -23.72
N LYS A 8 -11.50 5.11 -24.94
CA LYS A 8 -12.83 5.01 -25.59
C LYS A 8 -13.21 3.53 -25.71
N GLY A 9 -14.38 3.16 -25.17
CA GLY A 9 -14.90 1.79 -25.14
C GLY A 9 -14.57 0.99 -23.87
N GLU A 10 -13.88 1.57 -22.88
CA GLU A 10 -13.65 0.88 -21.61
C GLU A 10 -14.87 0.99 -20.67
N PRO A 11 -15.34 -0.13 -20.08
CA PRO A 11 -16.33 -0.11 -19.02
C PRO A 11 -15.83 0.67 -17.80
N VAL A 12 -16.69 1.54 -17.25
CA VAL A 12 -16.36 2.43 -16.11
C VAL A 12 -15.86 1.63 -14.90
N ASP A 13 -16.42 0.44 -14.65
CA ASP A 13 -16.01 -0.44 -13.55
C ASP A 13 -14.54 -0.88 -13.62
N LYS A 14 -14.02 -1.12 -14.83
CA LYS A 14 -12.60 -1.50 -15.00
C LYS A 14 -11.68 -0.33 -14.66
N ALA A 15 -12.07 0.89 -15.02
CA ALA A 15 -11.31 2.09 -14.68
C ALA A 15 -11.32 2.35 -13.16
N LEU A 16 -12.48 2.20 -12.50
CA LEU A 16 -12.60 2.31 -11.04
C LEU A 16 -11.72 1.28 -10.31
N ARG A 17 -11.70 0.03 -10.79
CA ARG A 17 -10.84 -1.02 -10.20
C ARG A 17 -9.36 -0.69 -10.35
N ARG A 18 -8.94 -0.15 -11.49
CA ARG A 18 -7.55 0.31 -11.70
C ARG A 18 -7.22 1.48 -10.77
N LEU A 19 -8.18 2.41 -10.56
CA LEU A 19 -7.99 3.57 -9.71
C LEU A 19 -7.79 3.15 -8.27
N LYS A 20 -8.65 2.25 -7.77
CA LYS A 20 -8.50 1.65 -6.44
C LYS A 20 -7.13 0.99 -6.27
N LYS A 21 -6.71 0.13 -7.21
CA LYS A 21 -5.38 -0.50 -7.15
C LYS A 21 -4.23 0.51 -7.13
N LYS A 22 -4.35 1.62 -7.87
CA LYS A 22 -3.33 2.68 -7.93
C LYS A 22 -3.25 3.44 -6.60
N ILE A 23 -4.40 3.76 -6.00
CA ILE A 23 -4.51 4.39 -4.67
C ILE A 23 -3.94 3.47 -3.57
N ASP A 24 -4.27 2.17 -3.63
CA ASP A 24 -3.76 1.18 -2.68
C ASP A 24 -2.24 1.03 -2.78
N ARG A 25 -1.69 1.05 -4.01
CA ARG A 25 -0.25 1.00 -4.25
C ARG A 25 0.48 2.26 -3.79
N GLU A 26 -0.11 3.44 -4.01
CA GLU A 26 0.43 4.71 -3.50
C GLU A 26 0.41 4.74 -1.95
N GLY A 27 -0.46 3.94 -1.33
CA GLY A 27 -0.55 3.84 0.12
C GLY A 27 -1.09 5.12 0.77
N THR A 28 -1.74 5.99 0.00
CA THR A 28 -2.21 7.32 0.42
C THR A 28 -3.10 7.22 1.66
N LEU A 29 -4.07 6.30 1.65
CA LEU A 29 -4.94 6.03 2.79
C LEU A 29 -4.17 5.54 4.03
N LYS A 30 -3.16 4.69 3.85
CA LYS A 30 -2.31 4.21 4.94
C LYS A 30 -1.50 5.37 5.54
N ASN A 31 -0.96 6.24 4.70
CA ASN A 31 -0.18 7.41 5.14
C ASN A 31 -1.04 8.40 5.92
N VAL A 32 -2.25 8.69 5.46
CA VAL A 32 -3.19 9.56 6.18
C VAL A 32 -3.55 8.97 7.55
N ARG A 33 -3.87 7.68 7.62
CA ARG A 33 -4.17 7.00 8.89
C ARG A 33 -2.99 7.04 9.87
N MET A 34 -1.77 6.81 9.39
CA MET A 34 -0.57 6.85 10.23
C MET A 34 -0.23 8.27 10.72
N ARG A 35 -0.59 9.30 9.97
CA ARG A 35 -0.33 10.71 10.31
C ARG A 35 -1.44 11.35 11.15
N ARG A 36 -2.58 10.67 11.36
CA ARG A 36 -3.72 11.18 12.13
C ARG A 36 -3.35 11.45 13.60
N THR A 37 -2.42 10.69 14.15
CA THR A 37 -1.97 10.81 15.53
C THR A 37 -0.45 10.93 15.59
N TYR A 38 0.07 11.60 16.61
CA TYR A 38 1.51 11.62 16.85
C TYR A 38 2.01 10.23 17.26
N GLU A 39 3.06 9.75 16.60
CA GLU A 39 3.76 8.51 16.91
C GLU A 39 5.17 8.84 17.41
N LYS A 40 5.54 8.34 18.58
CA LYS A 40 6.89 8.52 19.13
C LYS A 40 7.94 7.91 18.18
N PRO A 41 9.16 8.47 18.11
CA PRO A 41 10.22 7.95 17.24
C PRO A 41 10.55 6.47 17.51
N SER A 42 10.50 6.04 18.76
CA SER A 42 10.71 4.64 19.18
C SER A 42 9.67 3.69 18.58
N GLU A 43 8.40 4.04 18.69
CA GLU A 43 7.28 3.25 18.15
C GLU A 43 7.35 3.16 16.62
N LYS A 44 7.74 4.26 15.96
CA LYS A 44 7.98 4.28 14.51
C LYS A 44 9.08 3.31 14.09
N ARG A 45 10.18 3.21 14.86
CA ARG A 45 11.28 2.24 14.61
C ARG A 45 10.78 0.80 14.80
N ARG A 46 10.15 0.51 15.93
CA ARG A 46 9.59 -0.81 16.25
C ARG A 46 8.59 -1.30 15.20
N ARG A 47 7.72 -0.42 14.71
CA ARG A 47 6.76 -0.74 13.63
C ARG A 47 7.46 -1.09 12.32
N LYS A 48 8.51 -0.35 11.94
CA LYS A 48 9.30 -0.64 10.73
C LYS A 48 10.00 -2.00 10.84
N GLU A 49 10.63 -2.29 11.97
CA GLU A 49 11.31 -3.57 12.22
C GLU A 49 10.32 -4.75 12.17
N LYS A 50 9.15 -4.60 12.79
CA LYS A 50 8.10 -5.64 12.74
C LYS A 50 7.66 -5.93 11.30
N VAL A 51 7.43 -4.89 10.50
CA VAL A 51 7.05 -5.04 9.08
C VAL A 51 8.18 -5.71 8.29
N ALA A 52 9.43 -5.29 8.48
CA ALA A 52 10.58 -5.87 7.79
C ALA A 52 10.77 -7.36 8.13
N ARG A 53 10.68 -7.72 9.41
CA ARG A 53 10.75 -9.13 9.86
C ARG A 53 9.64 -9.98 9.24
N PHE A 54 8.42 -9.47 9.23
CA PHE A 54 7.28 -10.17 8.62
C PHE A 54 7.46 -10.35 7.11
N SER A 55 7.89 -9.31 6.40
CA SER A 55 8.17 -9.41 4.96
C SER A 55 9.30 -10.39 4.66
N ALA A 56 10.39 -10.38 5.42
CA ALA A 56 11.49 -11.34 5.29
C ALA A 56 11.03 -12.78 5.54
N MET A 57 10.21 -13.00 6.57
CA MET A 57 9.61 -14.31 6.85
C MET A 57 8.76 -14.81 5.67
N LEU A 58 7.92 -13.96 5.08
CA LEU A 58 7.11 -14.35 3.92
C LEU A 58 7.98 -14.68 2.71
N THR A 59 8.99 -13.86 2.42
CA THR A 59 9.91 -14.12 1.31
C THR A 59 10.64 -15.45 1.49
N ALA A 60 11.16 -15.73 2.69
CA ALA A 60 11.83 -17.00 2.99
C ALA A 60 10.87 -18.19 2.86
N ARG A 61 9.62 -18.05 3.30
CA ARG A 61 8.59 -19.12 3.21
C ARG A 61 8.25 -19.51 1.78
N TYR A 62 8.26 -18.55 0.86
CA TYR A 62 7.94 -18.78 -0.56
C TYR A 62 9.18 -18.90 -1.44
N ALA A 63 10.38 -19.01 -0.86
CA ALA A 63 11.62 -19.09 -1.64
C ALA A 63 11.80 -20.45 -2.33
N ASP A 64 11.24 -21.51 -1.75
CA ASP A 64 11.39 -22.90 -2.22
C ASP A 64 10.15 -23.42 -2.99
N LEU A 65 9.24 -22.53 -3.39
CA LEU A 65 7.98 -22.80 -4.11
C LEU A 65 8.05 -22.26 -5.53
#